data_AF-A0A511HIH0-F1
#
_entry.id   AF-A0A511HIH0-F1
#
_cell.length_a   1.000
_cell.length_b   1.000
_cell.length_c   1.000
_cell.angle_alpha   90.00
_cell.angle_beta   90.00
_cell.angle_gamma   90.00
#
_symmetry.space_group_name_H-M   'P 1'
#
loop_
_entity.id
_entity.type
_entity.pdbx_description
1 polymer ?
#
loop_
_entity_poly.entity_id
_entity_poly.type
_entity_poly.pdbx_seq_one_letter_code
_entity_poly.pdbx_strand_id
1 'polypeptide(L)'
;MRGFSQLTARCAGLWVLAAAPAWAQQQEEVWLDTRSAAPMMSQMVLKQGWPHLVTLQGTFNVWGNNIVPGPQSGQPEPAPMFPSPGVTNRNVGFDPEFVFAGVKPPATAPLRASSIQLSLDGGKTWAHPASTADFNAAEHKYGYEVTGGESALQVRIADKPVTDNSGRLKIVVVPAEELWLNTRSAAPVPSKQVLQKGKPYRVTMQGTFNVWGNNIVPGPQSGQPEPAPMFPSPGVTNRNVGFDPEFVFAGVKPPAAAPLRASSVQVSLDGGKTWKHPASTADFNAAEHKYTYDLTGEDAPLQVRFADAPVNDNSGLVRILVLPGA
;
A
#
# COMPACT_ATOMS: atom_id res chain seq x y z
N MET A 1 -15.85 -13.84 -72.51
CA MET A 1 -14.69 -13.84 -71.60
C MET A 1 -14.87 -12.68 -70.63
N ARG A 2 -15.34 -12.96 -69.42
CA ARG A 2 -15.62 -11.99 -68.36
C ARG A 2 -14.47 -12.04 -67.37
N GLY A 3 -13.79 -10.92 -67.13
CA GLY A 3 -12.81 -10.74 -66.07
C GLY A 3 -13.33 -9.74 -65.05
N PHE A 4 -13.77 -10.22 -63.89
CA PHE A 4 -14.06 -9.38 -62.72
C PHE A 4 -12.80 -9.34 -61.84
N SER A 5 -12.25 -8.14 -61.65
CA SER A 5 -11.18 -7.87 -60.69
C SER A 5 -11.79 -7.67 -59.30
N GLN A 6 -11.52 -8.58 -58.36
CA GLN A 6 -11.92 -8.43 -56.96
C GLN A 6 -10.93 -7.54 -56.21
N LEU A 7 -11.42 -6.39 -55.76
CA LEU A 7 -10.80 -5.57 -54.73
C LEU A 7 -10.90 -6.29 -53.37
N THR A 8 -9.77 -6.72 -52.83
CA THR A 8 -9.67 -7.20 -51.45
C THR A 8 -9.48 -5.99 -50.52
N ALA A 9 -10.56 -5.60 -49.85
CA ALA A 9 -10.52 -4.64 -48.76
C ALA A 9 -9.82 -5.28 -47.54
N ARG A 10 -8.64 -4.77 -47.18
CA ARG A 10 -7.99 -5.07 -45.90
C ARG A 10 -8.64 -4.22 -44.81
N CYS A 11 -9.50 -4.82 -43.99
CA CYS A 11 -9.89 -4.23 -42.71
C CYS A 11 -8.70 -4.30 -41.76
N ALA A 12 -8.00 -3.19 -41.59
CA ALA A 12 -7.08 -3.01 -40.47
C ALA A 12 -7.93 -2.80 -39.21
N GLY A 13 -7.99 -3.83 -38.35
CA GLY A 13 -8.58 -3.73 -37.02
C GLY A 13 -7.80 -2.71 -36.20
N LEU A 14 -8.39 -1.56 -35.96
CA LEU A 14 -7.88 -0.56 -35.02
C LEU A 14 -8.04 -1.16 -33.62
N TRP A 15 -6.97 -1.75 -33.08
CA TRP A 15 -6.90 -2.07 -31.66
C TRP A 15 -6.80 -0.73 -30.92
N VAL A 16 -7.93 -0.26 -30.40
CA VAL A 16 -7.93 0.81 -29.41
C VAL A 16 -7.32 0.20 -28.15
N LEU A 17 -6.01 0.39 -27.96
CA LEU A 17 -5.38 0.29 -26.65
C LEU A 17 -6.07 1.32 -25.77
N ALA A 18 -7.04 0.88 -24.97
CA ALA A 18 -7.57 1.70 -23.89
C ALA A 18 -6.37 2.06 -23.01
N ALA A 19 -5.99 3.34 -23.00
CA ALA A 19 -4.99 3.84 -22.07
C ALA A 19 -5.46 3.48 -20.66
N ALA A 20 -4.65 2.71 -19.95
CA ALA A 20 -4.97 2.39 -18.56
C ALA A 20 -5.14 3.72 -17.80
N PRO A 21 -6.10 3.81 -16.85
CA PRO A 21 -6.32 5.04 -16.08
C PRO A 21 -4.99 5.47 -15.44
N ALA A 22 -4.76 6.77 -15.25
CA ALA A 22 -3.49 7.33 -14.74
C ALA A 22 -2.97 6.72 -13.42
N TRP A 23 -3.79 5.92 -12.74
CA TRP A 23 -3.49 5.13 -11.53
C TRP A 23 -2.74 3.83 -11.84
N ALA A 24 -3.08 3.19 -12.96
CA ALA A 24 -2.32 2.06 -13.48
C ALA A 24 -0.90 2.47 -13.94
N GLN A 25 -0.63 3.77 -14.07
CA GLN A 25 0.72 4.32 -14.29
C GLN A 25 1.51 4.54 -12.99
N GLN A 26 0.91 4.35 -11.81
CA GLN A 26 1.59 4.54 -10.53
C GLN A 26 2.20 3.27 -9.97
N GLN A 27 1.87 2.09 -10.52
CA GLN A 27 2.56 0.86 -10.15
C GLN A 27 3.77 0.62 -11.06
N GLU A 28 4.84 0.10 -10.49
CA GLU A 28 6.00 -0.34 -11.25
C GLU A 28 6.16 -1.86 -11.13
N GLU A 29 6.41 -2.53 -12.24
CA GLU A 29 6.82 -3.93 -12.26
C GLU A 29 8.30 -4.03 -12.61
N VAL A 30 9.06 -4.71 -11.74
CA VAL A 30 10.48 -5.02 -11.94
C VAL A 30 10.76 -6.49 -11.66
N TRP A 31 11.90 -6.97 -12.13
CA TRP A 31 12.28 -8.38 -12.05
C TRP A 31 13.64 -8.52 -11.38
N LEU A 32 13.71 -9.39 -10.36
CA LEU A 32 14.97 -9.82 -9.76
C LEU A 32 15.33 -11.19 -10.33
N ASP A 33 16.48 -11.30 -10.99
CA ASP A 33 17.11 -12.60 -11.21
C ASP A 33 17.95 -12.98 -9.98
N THR A 34 17.63 -14.11 -9.36
CA THR A 34 18.35 -14.61 -8.17
C THR A 34 19.80 -14.95 -8.45
N ARG A 35 20.21 -14.96 -9.72
CA ARG A 35 21.60 -15.14 -10.14
C ARG A 35 22.39 -13.84 -10.24
N SER A 36 21.73 -12.68 -10.13
CA SER A 36 22.37 -11.39 -10.26
C SER A 36 23.13 -11.01 -8.99
N ALA A 37 24.42 -10.68 -9.14
CA ALA A 37 25.21 -10.09 -8.06
C ALA A 37 24.88 -8.60 -7.84
N ALA A 38 24.32 -7.93 -8.85
CA ALA A 38 23.86 -6.56 -8.75
C ALA A 38 22.40 -6.53 -8.25
N PRO A 39 22.06 -5.66 -7.28
CA PRO A 39 20.68 -5.40 -6.93
C PRO A 39 19.87 -4.93 -8.14
N MET A 40 18.61 -5.30 -8.21
CA MET A 40 17.67 -4.62 -9.09
C MET A 40 17.39 -3.22 -8.57
N MET A 41 17.07 -2.30 -9.47
CA MET A 41 16.72 -0.91 -9.16
C MET A 41 15.36 -0.57 -9.75
N SER A 42 14.45 -0.08 -8.91
CA SER A 42 13.20 0.53 -9.34
C SER A 42 13.47 1.89 -9.98
N GLN A 43 12.67 2.28 -10.96
CA GLN A 43 12.67 3.63 -11.54
C GLN A 43 11.91 4.63 -10.65
N MET A 44 11.03 4.14 -9.77
CA MET A 44 10.31 4.95 -8.81
C MET A 44 11.20 5.37 -7.65
N VAL A 45 11.34 6.67 -7.44
CA VAL A 45 11.90 7.22 -6.19
C VAL A 45 10.82 7.16 -5.11
N LEU A 46 11.08 6.42 -4.04
CA LEU A 46 10.14 6.27 -2.94
C LEU A 46 10.16 7.53 -2.07
N LYS A 47 9.13 8.37 -2.16
CA LYS A 47 9.01 9.63 -1.40
C LYS A 47 9.16 9.42 0.12
N GLN A 48 9.86 10.32 0.80
CA GLN A 48 10.12 10.26 2.25
C GLN A 48 8.82 10.11 3.02
N GLY A 49 8.76 9.15 3.94
CA GLY A 49 7.62 8.99 4.83
C GLY A 49 6.34 8.54 4.12
N TRP A 50 6.41 8.24 2.81
CA TRP A 50 5.26 7.81 2.02
C TRP A 50 5.12 6.29 2.05
N PRO A 51 3.92 5.76 2.33
CA PRO A 51 3.68 4.33 2.33
C PRO A 51 3.59 3.76 0.91
N HIS A 52 4.18 2.59 0.73
CA HIS A 52 4.15 1.82 -0.51
C HIS A 52 3.90 0.35 -0.18
N LEU A 53 3.23 -0.37 -1.08
CA LEU A 53 3.11 -1.81 -1.06
C LEU A 53 4.11 -2.37 -2.07
N VAL A 54 5.04 -3.19 -1.59
CA VAL A 54 5.92 -4.00 -2.44
C VAL A 54 5.39 -5.42 -2.42
N THR A 55 5.08 -5.98 -3.58
CA THR A 55 4.66 -7.36 -3.72
C THR A 55 5.76 -8.16 -4.40
N LEU A 56 6.16 -9.27 -3.79
CA LEU A 56 7.11 -10.22 -4.36
C LEU A 56 6.36 -11.51 -4.73
N GLN A 57 6.60 -12.03 -5.93
CA GLN A 57 6.03 -13.30 -6.38
C GLN A 57 7.06 -14.16 -7.09
N GLY A 58 7.06 -15.45 -6.79
CA GLY A 58 7.83 -16.46 -7.53
C GLY A 58 8.46 -17.50 -6.61
N THR A 59 9.17 -18.44 -7.22
CA THR A 59 9.93 -19.46 -6.49
C THR A 59 11.34 -19.57 -7.07
N PHE A 60 12.30 -19.94 -6.23
CA PHE A 60 13.72 -20.00 -6.61
C PHE A 60 14.49 -21.09 -5.84
N ASN A 61 15.71 -21.34 -6.31
CA ASN A 61 16.67 -22.22 -5.68
C ASN A 61 17.97 -21.44 -5.48
N VAL A 62 18.59 -21.60 -4.32
CA VAL A 62 19.87 -20.99 -3.93
C VAL A 62 21.05 -21.96 -3.98
N TRP A 63 20.88 -23.11 -4.64
CA TRP A 63 21.87 -24.17 -4.70
C TRP A 63 22.14 -24.60 -6.14
N GLY A 64 23.41 -24.90 -6.41
CA GLY A 64 23.87 -25.43 -7.69
C GLY A 64 23.39 -26.85 -8.07
N ASN A 65 22.60 -27.50 -7.23
CA ASN A 65 22.06 -28.85 -7.45
C ASN A 65 20.56 -28.90 -7.17
N ASN A 66 19.89 -29.95 -7.67
CA ASN A 66 18.52 -30.23 -7.26
C ASN A 66 18.45 -30.50 -5.75
N ILE A 67 17.43 -29.95 -5.13
CA ILE A 67 17.04 -30.17 -3.74
C ILE A 67 16.67 -31.64 -3.57
N VAL A 68 17.34 -32.31 -2.65
CA VAL A 68 16.96 -33.63 -2.16
C VAL A 68 16.31 -33.42 -0.79
N PRO A 69 14.97 -33.51 -0.67
CA PRO A 69 14.28 -33.20 0.57
C PRO A 69 14.58 -34.28 1.63
N GLY A 70 14.87 -33.83 2.86
CA GLY A 70 14.95 -34.70 4.04
C GLY A 70 13.57 -34.94 4.69
N PRO A 71 13.48 -35.76 5.75
CA PRO A 71 12.21 -36.11 6.39
C PRO A 71 11.40 -34.94 6.97
N GLN A 72 12.06 -33.83 7.32
CA GLN A 72 11.45 -32.62 7.88
C GLN A 72 11.31 -31.49 6.85
N SER A 73 11.62 -31.78 5.58
CA SER A 73 11.48 -30.87 4.46
C SER A 73 10.12 -31.06 3.79
N GLY A 74 9.54 -29.97 3.25
CA GLY A 74 8.50 -30.09 2.24
C GLY A 74 9.07 -30.62 0.91
N GLN A 75 8.17 -30.82 -0.06
CA GLN A 75 8.55 -31.27 -1.39
C GLN A 75 8.99 -30.07 -2.25
N PRO A 76 10.12 -30.17 -2.97
CA PRO A 76 10.52 -29.12 -3.89
C PRO A 76 9.59 -29.13 -5.11
N GLU A 77 9.28 -27.94 -5.64
CA GLU A 77 8.56 -27.83 -6.91
C GLU A 77 9.51 -28.13 -8.07
N PRO A 78 9.03 -28.70 -9.19
CA PRO A 78 9.91 -29.21 -10.25
C PRO A 78 10.71 -28.13 -10.99
N ALA A 79 10.25 -26.88 -10.97
CA ALA A 79 10.91 -25.75 -11.62
C ALA A 79 10.51 -24.42 -10.96
N PRO A 80 11.29 -23.34 -11.14
CA PRO A 80 10.91 -22.00 -10.70
C PRO A 80 9.63 -21.54 -11.41
N MET A 81 8.76 -20.84 -10.66
CA MET A 81 7.58 -20.17 -11.23
C MET A 81 7.97 -19.23 -12.38
N PHE A 82 9.10 -18.53 -12.24
CA PHE A 82 9.67 -17.70 -13.29
C PHE A 82 11.12 -18.13 -13.58
N PRO A 83 11.39 -18.84 -14.68
CA PRO A 83 12.73 -19.33 -15.00
C PRO A 83 13.75 -18.21 -15.24
N SER A 84 15.00 -18.39 -14.81
CA SER A 84 16.12 -17.49 -15.18
C SER A 84 16.50 -17.70 -16.66
N PRO A 85 16.79 -16.62 -17.42
CA PRO A 85 17.13 -16.72 -18.83
C PRO A 85 18.53 -17.34 -19.04
N GLY A 86 18.67 -18.16 -20.08
CA GLY A 86 19.96 -18.68 -20.54
C GLY A 86 20.63 -19.71 -19.62
N VAL A 87 19.92 -20.24 -18.62
CA VAL A 87 20.45 -21.23 -17.67
C VAL A 87 19.50 -22.39 -17.45
N THR A 88 20.06 -23.56 -17.11
CA THR A 88 19.28 -24.72 -16.71
C THR A 88 18.65 -24.46 -15.34
N ASN A 89 17.32 -24.50 -15.28
CA ASN A 89 16.59 -24.34 -14.04
C ASN A 89 16.49 -25.69 -13.30
N ARG A 90 16.45 -25.62 -11.97
CA ARG A 90 16.40 -26.76 -11.06
C ARG A 90 15.07 -26.78 -10.32
N ASN A 91 14.81 -27.85 -9.58
CA ASN A 91 13.72 -27.83 -8.62
C ASN A 91 13.94 -26.72 -7.58
N VAL A 92 12.86 -26.20 -7.01
CA VAL A 92 12.88 -25.01 -6.14
C VAL A 92 12.27 -25.33 -4.78
N GLY A 93 12.75 -24.61 -3.77
CA GLY A 93 12.38 -24.81 -2.37
C GLY A 93 12.28 -23.53 -1.58
N PHE A 94 12.39 -22.39 -2.26
CA PHE A 94 12.31 -21.05 -1.68
C PHE A 94 11.28 -20.24 -2.44
N ASP A 95 10.58 -19.40 -1.71
CA ASP A 95 9.80 -18.28 -2.22
C ASP A 95 10.26 -17.00 -1.48
N PRO A 96 9.67 -15.82 -1.72
CA PRO A 96 10.13 -14.58 -1.10
C PRO A 96 10.19 -14.60 0.42
N GLU A 97 9.35 -15.41 1.08
CA GLU A 97 9.15 -15.38 2.53
C GLU A 97 9.59 -16.68 3.21
N PHE A 98 9.57 -17.82 2.52
CA PHE A 98 9.77 -19.13 3.10
C PHE A 98 10.80 -19.97 2.37
N VAL A 99 11.51 -20.79 3.14
CA VAL A 99 12.10 -22.03 2.66
C VAL A 99 11.13 -23.17 2.97
N PHE A 100 10.59 -23.78 1.92
CA PHE A 100 9.62 -24.86 2.00
C PHE A 100 10.21 -26.22 1.62
N ALA A 101 11.36 -26.26 0.94
CA ALA A 101 12.08 -27.51 0.66
C ALA A 101 13.60 -27.37 0.84
N GLY A 102 14.28 -28.47 1.17
CA GLY A 102 15.71 -28.54 1.45
C GLY A 102 16.09 -28.25 2.92
N VAL A 103 15.10 -28.14 3.81
CA VAL A 103 15.30 -27.98 5.25
C VAL A 103 15.84 -29.27 5.85
N LYS A 104 16.84 -29.14 6.74
CA LYS A 104 17.46 -30.26 7.45
C LYS A 104 17.13 -30.23 8.95
N PRO A 105 17.13 -31.39 9.61
CA PRO A 105 16.98 -31.47 11.06
C PRO A 105 17.99 -30.60 11.83
N PRO A 106 17.59 -30.03 12.97
CA PRO A 106 16.33 -30.28 13.69
C PRO A 106 15.14 -29.42 13.24
N ALA A 107 15.28 -28.57 12.22
CA ALA A 107 14.23 -27.67 11.79
C ALA A 107 13.22 -28.35 10.86
N THR A 108 11.99 -27.83 10.82
CA THR A 108 10.88 -28.37 10.00
C THR A 108 10.36 -27.29 9.06
N ALA A 109 10.24 -27.61 7.78
CA ALA A 109 9.67 -26.71 6.78
C ALA A 109 8.13 -26.62 6.91
N PRO A 110 7.50 -25.50 6.49
CA PRO A 110 8.13 -24.28 5.98
C PRO A 110 8.74 -23.42 7.11
N LEU A 111 9.88 -22.77 6.83
CA LEU A 111 10.52 -21.81 7.73
C LEU A 111 10.58 -20.46 7.05
N ARG A 112 10.44 -19.37 7.81
CA ARG A 112 10.68 -18.03 7.25
C ARG A 112 12.13 -17.89 6.80
N ALA A 113 12.32 -17.33 5.62
CA ALA A 113 13.61 -17.08 4.99
C ALA A 113 13.80 -15.58 4.80
N SER A 114 15.04 -15.12 4.92
CA SER A 114 15.40 -13.70 4.77
C SER A 114 16.36 -13.47 3.60
N SER A 115 16.34 -14.40 2.63
CA SER A 115 17.23 -14.39 1.46
C SER A 115 16.96 -13.20 0.54
N ILE A 116 15.74 -12.64 0.53
CA ILE A 116 15.44 -11.45 -0.26
C ILE A 116 15.53 -10.22 0.64
N GLN A 117 16.33 -9.23 0.24
CA GLN A 117 16.55 -8.01 1.01
C GLN A 117 16.19 -6.78 0.20
N LEU A 118 15.50 -5.84 0.85
CA LEU A 118 15.13 -4.54 0.32
C LEU A 118 16.06 -3.47 0.88
N SER A 119 16.31 -2.44 0.10
CA SER A 119 16.91 -1.18 0.54
C SER A 119 16.01 -0.02 0.14
N LEU A 120 15.75 0.87 1.10
CA LEU A 120 14.89 2.04 0.97
C LEU A 120 15.68 3.35 1.01
N ASP A 121 17.01 3.28 1.16
CA ASP A 121 17.91 4.42 1.44
C ASP A 121 19.10 4.52 0.46
N GLY A 122 18.93 3.94 -0.73
CA GLY A 122 19.93 3.97 -1.79
C GLY A 122 21.03 2.92 -1.64
N GLY A 123 20.75 1.80 -0.95
CA GLY A 123 21.66 0.67 -0.81
C GLY A 123 22.58 0.75 0.42
N LYS A 124 22.33 1.68 1.35
CA LYS A 124 23.13 1.84 2.57
C LYS A 124 22.76 0.78 3.60
N THR A 125 21.47 0.54 3.78
CA THR A 125 20.95 -0.53 4.64
C THR A 125 20.13 -1.53 3.84
N TRP A 126 20.15 -2.78 4.30
CA TRP A 126 19.48 -3.91 3.66
C TRP A 126 18.82 -4.78 4.71
N ALA A 127 17.53 -5.03 4.55
CA ALA A 127 16.77 -5.89 5.45
C ALA A 127 15.73 -6.69 4.66
N HIS A 128 15.42 -7.88 5.16
CA HIS A 128 14.20 -8.56 4.72
C HIS A 128 13.00 -7.80 5.29
N PRO A 129 12.01 -7.40 4.47
CA PRO A 129 10.83 -6.70 4.95
C PRO A 129 9.99 -7.62 5.85
N ALA A 130 9.32 -7.04 6.84
CA ALA A 130 8.47 -7.83 7.72
C ALA A 130 7.17 -8.24 7.01
N SER A 131 6.76 -9.49 7.17
CA SER A 131 5.46 -10.00 6.74
C SER A 131 4.81 -10.86 7.83
N THR A 132 3.49 -10.81 7.92
CA THR A 132 2.69 -11.74 8.73
C THR A 132 2.01 -12.80 7.87
N ALA A 133 2.29 -12.85 6.57
CA ALA A 133 1.66 -13.79 5.66
C ALA A 133 1.91 -15.25 6.09
N ASP A 134 0.91 -16.09 5.82
CA ASP A 134 1.01 -17.54 5.95
C ASP A 134 1.85 -18.13 4.80
N PHE A 135 2.34 -19.36 5.01
CA PHE A 135 3.04 -20.08 3.95
C PHE A 135 2.15 -20.27 2.71
N ASN A 136 2.75 -20.11 1.53
CA ASN A 136 2.10 -20.19 0.22
C ASN A 136 0.85 -19.29 0.08
N ALA A 137 0.89 -18.07 0.62
CA ALA A 137 -0.15 -17.08 0.37
C ALA A 137 -0.32 -16.85 -1.14
N ALA A 138 -1.54 -17.10 -1.64
CA ALA A 138 -2.01 -16.80 -3.00
C ALA A 138 -0.97 -17.03 -4.14
N GLU A 139 -0.40 -18.23 -4.24
CA GLU A 139 0.58 -18.62 -5.27
C GLU A 139 1.96 -17.96 -5.10
N HIS A 140 2.61 -18.23 -3.96
CA HIS A 140 3.94 -17.70 -3.61
C HIS A 140 4.06 -16.18 -3.77
N LYS A 141 2.99 -15.45 -3.42
CA LYS A 141 2.88 -14.01 -3.57
C LYS A 141 2.70 -13.34 -2.22
N TYR A 142 3.60 -12.41 -1.90
CA TYR A 142 3.70 -11.79 -0.58
C TYR A 142 3.73 -10.27 -0.69
N GLY A 143 2.85 -9.61 0.07
CA GLY A 143 2.82 -8.15 0.22
C GLY A 143 3.67 -7.67 1.39
N TYR A 144 4.33 -6.54 1.19
CA TYR A 144 5.18 -5.88 2.18
C TYR A 144 4.89 -4.39 2.16
N GLU A 145 4.40 -3.85 3.27
CA GLU A 145 4.23 -2.42 3.43
C GLU A 145 5.54 -1.78 3.88
N VAL A 146 6.01 -0.80 3.10
CA VAL A 146 7.27 -0.10 3.34
C VAL A 146 7.06 1.40 3.31
N THR A 147 7.91 2.13 4.02
CA THR A 147 7.91 3.60 4.04
C THR A 147 9.11 4.12 3.25
N GLY A 148 8.88 5.02 2.29
CA GLY A 148 9.93 5.55 1.42
C GLY A 148 10.98 6.41 2.12
N GLY A 149 12.18 6.44 1.54
CA GLY A 149 13.38 7.11 2.06
C GLY A 149 14.07 8.08 1.09
N GLU A 150 13.35 8.62 0.10
CA GLU A 150 13.87 9.49 -0.98
C GLU A 150 14.91 8.80 -1.87
N SER A 151 14.74 7.51 -2.09
CA SER A 151 15.61 6.71 -2.93
C SER A 151 14.80 5.71 -3.73
N ALA A 152 15.35 5.29 -4.86
CA ALA A 152 14.78 4.17 -5.59
C ALA A 152 14.80 2.90 -4.73
N LEU A 153 13.73 2.10 -4.83
CA LEU A 153 13.72 0.76 -4.22
C LEU A 153 14.85 -0.07 -4.84
N GLN A 154 15.66 -0.69 -3.99
CA GLN A 154 16.60 -1.71 -4.43
C GLN A 154 16.22 -3.05 -3.81
N VAL A 155 16.35 -4.13 -4.59
CA VAL A 155 16.09 -5.49 -4.10
C VAL A 155 17.26 -6.38 -4.52
N ARG A 156 17.72 -7.21 -3.59
CA ARG A 156 18.78 -8.19 -3.84
C ARG A 156 18.46 -9.53 -3.23
N ILE A 157 19.15 -10.56 -3.72
CA ILE A 157 19.29 -11.81 -3.00
C ILE A 157 20.55 -11.78 -2.12
N ALA A 158 20.43 -12.27 -0.89
CA ALA A 158 21.49 -12.39 0.10
C ALA A 158 21.95 -13.85 0.14
N ASP A 159 22.81 -14.19 -0.81
CA ASP A 159 23.32 -15.55 -0.97
C ASP A 159 24.72 -15.51 -1.62
N LYS A 160 25.54 -16.55 -1.35
CA LYS A 160 26.92 -16.63 -1.85
C LYS A 160 27.33 -18.09 -2.10
N PRO A 161 27.74 -18.44 -3.34
CA PRO A 161 27.73 -17.61 -4.54
C PRO A 161 26.30 -17.39 -5.06
N VAL A 162 26.02 -16.32 -5.81
CA VAL A 162 24.71 -16.17 -6.50
C VAL A 162 24.66 -16.91 -7.83
N THR A 163 25.83 -17.28 -8.38
CA THR A 163 25.96 -17.82 -9.73
C THR A 163 25.41 -19.24 -9.89
N ASP A 164 25.03 -19.91 -8.82
CA ASP A 164 24.45 -21.25 -8.84
C ASP A 164 22.94 -21.26 -8.57
N ASN A 165 22.36 -20.10 -8.27
CA ASN A 165 20.93 -19.89 -8.07
C ASN A 165 20.11 -20.13 -9.35
N SER A 166 18.80 -20.27 -9.23
CA SER A 166 17.90 -20.29 -10.39
C SER A 166 16.52 -19.82 -10.02
N GLY A 167 15.88 -19.08 -10.92
CA GLY A 167 14.56 -18.51 -10.72
C GLY A 167 14.60 -16.99 -10.63
N ARG A 168 13.48 -16.37 -10.96
CA ARG A 168 13.26 -14.93 -10.89
C ARG A 168 12.08 -14.63 -9.98
N LEU A 169 12.13 -13.45 -9.39
CA LEU A 169 11.00 -12.88 -8.67
C LEU A 169 10.42 -11.72 -9.48
N LYS A 170 9.09 -11.75 -9.64
CA LYS A 170 8.30 -10.61 -10.08
C LYS A 170 8.08 -9.70 -8.88
N ILE A 171 8.34 -8.41 -9.06
CA ILE A 171 8.23 -7.41 -8.01
C ILE A 171 7.31 -6.32 -8.51
N VAL A 172 6.27 -6.00 -7.73
CA VAL A 172 5.34 -4.91 -8.05
C VAL A 172 5.38 -3.90 -6.91
N VAL A 173 5.62 -2.64 -7.23
CA VAL A 173 5.65 -1.53 -6.27
C VAL A 173 4.46 -0.63 -6.52
N VAL A 174 3.68 -0.35 -5.48
CA VAL A 174 2.49 0.51 -5.54
C VAL A 174 2.56 1.59 -4.46
N PRO A 175 2.61 2.89 -4.79
CA PRO A 175 2.52 3.96 -3.80
C PRO A 175 1.09 4.13 -3.32
N ALA A 176 0.91 4.67 -2.11
CA ALA A 176 -0.42 5.08 -1.66
C ALA A 176 -0.98 6.24 -2.49
N GLU A 177 -2.28 6.14 -2.81
CA GLU A 177 -3.11 7.21 -3.36
C GLU A 177 -3.24 8.36 -2.36
N GLU A 178 -2.98 9.61 -2.76
CA GLU A 178 -3.28 10.78 -1.94
C GLU A 178 -4.62 11.42 -2.33
N LEU A 179 -5.45 11.65 -1.32
CA LEU A 179 -6.66 12.45 -1.39
C LEU A 179 -6.58 13.61 -0.40
N TRP A 180 -7.26 14.71 -0.74
CA TRP A 180 -7.38 15.89 0.12
C TRP A 180 -8.85 16.15 0.39
N LEU A 181 -9.28 15.96 1.64
CA LEU A 181 -10.61 16.30 2.09
C LEU A 181 -10.62 17.73 2.60
N ASN A 182 -11.38 18.60 1.93
CA ASN A 182 -11.64 19.95 2.40
C ASN A 182 -12.85 19.95 3.33
N THR A 183 -12.66 20.30 4.61
CA THR A 183 -13.73 20.30 5.62
C THR A 183 -14.83 21.33 5.33
N ARG A 184 -14.57 22.26 4.40
CA ARG A 184 -15.54 23.25 3.89
C ARG A 184 -16.41 22.76 2.74
N SER A 185 -16.25 21.51 2.31
CA SER A 185 -16.99 20.92 1.20
C SER A 185 -17.85 19.76 1.69
N ALA A 186 -19.15 19.80 1.35
CA ALA A 186 -20.04 18.66 1.53
C ALA A 186 -19.90 17.61 0.40
N ALA A 187 -19.20 17.95 -0.69
CA ALA A 187 -18.99 17.03 -1.80
C ALA A 187 -17.98 15.94 -1.41
N PRO A 188 -18.31 14.64 -1.56
CA PRO A 188 -17.36 13.58 -1.32
C PRO A 188 -16.19 13.61 -2.29
N VAL A 189 -15.02 13.20 -1.80
CA VAL A 189 -13.80 13.01 -2.58
C VAL A 189 -13.64 11.52 -2.86
N PRO A 190 -13.71 11.08 -4.13
CA PRO A 190 -13.47 9.69 -4.48
C PRO A 190 -11.96 9.41 -4.62
N SER A 191 -11.54 8.22 -4.21
CA SER A 191 -10.33 7.59 -4.74
C SER A 191 -10.51 7.34 -6.23
N LYS A 192 -9.41 7.25 -6.94
CA LYS A 192 -9.41 6.88 -8.35
C LYS A 192 -9.12 5.38 -8.49
N GLN A 193 -8.51 4.75 -7.49
CA GLN A 193 -8.52 3.29 -7.36
C GLN A 193 -9.93 2.78 -7.01
N VAL A 194 -10.36 1.71 -7.68
CA VAL A 194 -11.51 0.87 -7.26
C VAL A 194 -11.01 -0.10 -6.20
N LEU A 195 -11.63 -0.09 -5.02
CA LEU A 195 -11.29 -1.00 -3.94
C LEU A 195 -11.98 -2.35 -4.20
N GLN A 196 -11.20 -3.34 -4.63
CA GLN A 196 -11.70 -4.65 -5.03
C GLN A 196 -12.36 -5.38 -3.87
N LYS A 197 -13.48 -6.05 -4.15
CA LYS A 197 -14.27 -6.73 -3.14
C LYS A 197 -13.46 -7.77 -2.37
N GLY A 198 -13.56 -7.71 -1.05
CA GLY A 198 -12.88 -8.65 -0.16
C GLY A 198 -11.36 -8.45 -0.05
N LYS A 199 -10.78 -7.45 -0.72
CA LYS A 199 -9.36 -7.12 -0.58
C LYS A 199 -9.13 -6.12 0.55
N PRO A 200 -8.06 -6.29 1.35
CA PRO A 200 -7.71 -5.35 2.40
C PRO A 200 -7.12 -4.07 1.80
N TYR A 201 -7.38 -2.95 2.48
CA TYR A 201 -6.83 -1.64 2.19
C TYR A 201 -6.48 -0.94 3.49
N ARG A 202 -5.34 -0.27 3.51
CA ARG A 202 -4.93 0.59 4.61
C ARG A 202 -5.17 2.04 4.24
N VAL A 203 -5.98 2.73 5.04
CA VAL A 203 -6.25 4.16 4.88
C VAL A 203 -5.65 4.91 6.04
N THR A 204 -4.79 5.89 5.75
CA THR A 204 -4.26 6.80 6.76
C THR A 204 -4.90 8.18 6.60
N MET A 205 -5.38 8.77 7.69
CA MET A 205 -5.90 10.14 7.70
C MET A 205 -5.05 11.00 8.64
N GLN A 206 -4.65 12.18 8.17
CA GLN A 206 -3.83 13.11 8.95
C GLN A 206 -4.35 14.54 8.80
N GLY A 207 -4.38 15.29 9.89
CA GLY A 207 -4.65 16.72 9.89
C GLY A 207 -5.38 17.15 11.14
N THR A 208 -5.57 18.46 11.28
CA THR A 208 -6.41 19.06 12.32
C THR A 208 -7.32 20.09 11.70
N PHE A 209 -8.51 20.29 12.26
CA PHE A 209 -9.54 21.16 11.70
C PHE A 209 -10.44 21.79 12.78
N ASN A 210 -11.17 22.81 12.36
CA ASN A 210 -12.20 23.49 13.13
C ASN A 210 -13.53 23.33 12.40
N VAL A 211 -14.59 23.02 13.16
CA VAL A 211 -15.97 22.84 12.68
C VAL A 211 -16.89 24.01 13.05
N TRP A 212 -16.29 25.14 13.44
CA TRP A 212 -17.00 26.31 13.95
C TRP A 212 -16.51 27.58 13.28
N GLY A 213 -17.46 28.49 13.01
CA GLY A 213 -17.19 29.81 12.43
C GLY A 213 -16.40 30.79 13.29
N ASN A 214 -16.01 30.44 14.52
CA ASN A 214 -15.23 31.29 15.43
C ASN A 214 -14.07 30.50 16.06
N ASN A 215 -13.11 31.23 16.65
CA ASN A 215 -12.08 30.58 17.44
C ASN A 215 -12.73 29.86 18.63
N ILE A 216 -12.23 28.66 18.88
CA ILE A 216 -12.54 27.81 20.02
C ILE A 216 -12.11 28.55 21.29
N VAL A 217 -13.07 28.73 22.19
CA VAL A 217 -12.82 29.13 23.57
C VAL A 217 -12.97 27.87 24.42
N PRO A 218 -11.87 27.24 24.87
CA PRO A 218 -11.95 25.97 25.57
C PRO A 218 -12.62 26.13 26.94
N GLY A 219 -13.54 25.21 27.27
CA GLY A 219 -14.12 25.10 28.61
C GLY A 219 -13.16 24.40 29.59
N PRO A 220 -13.51 24.32 30.89
CA PRO A 220 -12.63 23.74 31.92
C PRO A 220 -12.26 22.26 31.70
N GLN A 221 -13.09 21.49 30.99
CA GLN A 221 -12.89 20.06 30.69
C GLN A 221 -12.39 19.82 29.25
N SER A 222 -12.09 20.90 28.52
CA SER A 222 -11.55 20.87 27.17
C SER A 222 -10.02 20.87 27.21
N GLY A 223 -9.39 20.23 26.22
CA GLY A 223 -7.98 20.48 25.93
C GLY A 223 -7.78 21.88 25.32
N GLN A 224 -6.52 22.25 25.12
CA GLN A 224 -6.15 23.51 24.49
C GLN A 224 -6.26 23.39 22.96
N PRO A 225 -6.92 24.35 22.28
CA PRO A 225 -6.92 24.39 20.82
C PRO A 225 -5.52 24.65 20.28
N GLU A 226 -5.16 24.02 19.17
CA GLU A 226 -3.95 24.39 18.43
C GLU A 226 -4.20 25.68 17.66
N PRO A 227 -3.18 26.53 17.43
CA PRO A 227 -3.39 27.87 16.88
C PRO A 227 -3.89 27.91 15.43
N ALA A 228 -3.68 26.85 14.66
CA ALA A 228 -4.08 26.75 13.25
C ALA A 228 -4.21 25.28 12.81
N PRO A 229 -4.93 24.98 11.72
CA PRO A 229 -4.97 23.65 11.13
C PRO A 229 -3.59 23.21 10.66
N MET A 230 -3.28 21.93 10.83
CA MET A 230 -2.08 21.30 10.27
C MET A 230 -1.98 21.51 8.75
N PHE A 231 -3.12 21.47 8.06
CA PHE A 231 -3.23 21.77 6.64
C PHE A 231 -4.29 22.87 6.45
N PRO A 232 -3.89 24.13 6.14
CA PRO A 232 -4.83 25.25 6.04
C PRO A 232 -5.81 25.12 4.86
N SER A 233 -7.06 25.56 5.05
CA SER A 233 -8.01 25.71 3.94
C SER A 233 -7.57 26.85 3.01
N PRO A 234 -7.64 26.66 1.67
CA PRO A 234 -7.26 27.69 0.71
C PRO A 234 -8.29 28.83 0.66
N GLY A 235 -7.81 30.07 0.53
CA GLY A 235 -8.64 31.24 0.23
C GLY A 235 -9.57 31.71 1.35
N VAL A 236 -9.39 31.22 2.59
CA VAL A 236 -10.21 31.58 3.74
C VAL A 236 -9.36 31.79 4.99
N THR A 237 -9.90 32.53 5.96
CA THR A 237 -9.27 32.68 7.28
C THR A 237 -9.35 31.37 8.03
N ASN A 238 -8.19 30.85 8.43
CA ASN A 238 -8.08 29.66 9.26
C ASN A 238 -8.13 30.06 10.75
N ARG A 239 -8.75 29.21 11.56
CA ARG A 239 -8.99 29.43 13.00
C ARG A 239 -8.19 28.43 13.83
N ASN A 240 -8.14 28.63 15.14
CA ASN A 240 -7.62 27.60 16.04
C ASN A 240 -8.44 26.31 15.90
N VAL A 241 -7.83 25.16 16.14
CA VAL A 241 -8.42 23.85 15.85
C VAL A 241 -8.53 23.00 17.10
N GLY A 242 -9.54 22.14 17.12
CA GLY A 242 -9.88 21.28 18.26
C GLY A 242 -10.33 19.89 17.85
N PHE A 243 -10.23 19.58 16.56
CA PHE A 243 -10.60 18.30 16.00
C PHE A 243 -9.44 17.77 15.17
N ASP A 244 -9.32 16.45 15.17
CA ASP A 244 -8.56 15.67 14.20
C ASP A 244 -9.50 14.57 13.62
N PRO A 245 -9.04 13.69 12.71
CA PRO A 245 -9.91 12.71 12.09
C PRO A 245 -10.66 11.80 13.08
N GLU A 246 -10.12 11.58 14.28
CA GLU A 246 -10.62 10.59 15.23
C GLU A 246 -11.17 11.22 16.53
N PHE A 247 -10.71 12.41 16.91
CA PHE A 247 -11.00 13.01 18.22
C PHE A 247 -11.42 14.47 18.12
N VAL A 248 -12.29 14.86 19.05
CA VAL A 248 -12.40 16.24 19.52
C VAL A 248 -11.50 16.38 20.74
N PHE A 249 -10.48 17.21 20.63
CA PHE A 249 -9.54 17.49 21.70
C PHE A 249 -9.67 18.90 22.28
N ALA A 250 -10.36 19.83 21.60
CA ALA A 250 -10.69 21.13 22.15
C ALA A 250 -12.10 21.64 21.75
N GLY A 251 -12.69 22.49 22.60
CA GLY A 251 -14.03 23.06 22.44
C GLY A 251 -15.16 22.22 23.06
N VAL A 252 -14.81 21.23 23.86
CA VAL A 252 -15.76 20.37 24.59
C VAL A 252 -16.31 21.12 25.80
N LYS A 253 -17.62 21.00 26.06
CA LYS A 253 -18.30 21.60 27.21
C LYS A 253 -18.73 20.53 28.22
N PRO A 254 -18.80 20.86 29.51
CA PRO A 254 -19.33 19.96 30.53
C PRO A 254 -20.73 19.42 30.19
N PRO A 255 -21.03 18.16 30.56
CA PRO A 255 -20.22 17.27 31.40
C PRO A 255 -19.15 16.46 30.65
N ALA A 256 -18.97 16.65 29.34
CA ALA A 256 -17.99 15.90 28.57
C ALA A 256 -16.55 16.40 28.83
N ALA A 257 -15.59 15.48 28.74
CA ALA A 257 -14.16 15.79 28.85
C ALA A 257 -13.43 15.39 27.56
N ALA A 258 -12.50 16.24 27.13
CA ALA A 258 -11.63 15.96 26.00
C ALA A 258 -10.40 15.15 26.43
N PRO A 259 -9.81 14.33 25.54
CA PRO A 259 -10.27 14.04 24.19
C PRO A 259 -11.43 13.05 24.16
N LEU A 260 -12.35 13.21 23.20
CA LEU A 260 -13.46 12.29 22.96
C LEU A 260 -13.52 11.90 21.48
N ARG A 261 -13.91 10.67 21.16
CA ARG A 261 -13.98 10.21 19.78
C ARG A 261 -15.02 10.98 18.97
N ALA A 262 -14.63 11.39 17.77
CA ALA A 262 -15.44 12.11 16.80
C ALA A 262 -15.68 11.23 15.57
N SER A 263 -16.70 11.56 14.80
CA SER A 263 -17.05 10.83 13.56
C SER A 263 -17.29 11.78 12.38
N SER A 264 -16.61 12.95 12.41
CA SER A 264 -16.75 14.02 11.42
C SER A 264 -16.22 13.64 10.03
N VAL A 265 -15.26 12.72 9.94
CA VAL A 265 -14.79 12.18 8.66
C VAL A 265 -15.46 10.84 8.40
N GLN A 266 -16.23 10.72 7.32
CA GLN A 266 -16.95 9.49 6.99
C GLN A 266 -16.47 8.93 5.65
N VAL A 267 -16.44 7.60 5.58
CA VAL A 267 -16.10 6.85 4.36
C VAL A 267 -17.30 6.09 3.83
N SER A 268 -17.31 5.88 2.52
CA SER A 268 -18.19 4.97 1.81
C SER A 268 -17.38 4.05 0.93
N LEU A 269 -17.74 2.78 0.92
CA LEU A 269 -17.13 1.73 0.10
C LEU A 269 -18.07 1.22 -0.99
N ASP A 270 -19.33 1.67 -1.01
CA ASP A 270 -20.40 1.15 -1.85
C ASP A 270 -20.92 2.18 -2.87
N GLY A 271 -20.05 3.14 -3.24
CA GLY A 271 -20.36 4.21 -4.17
C GLY A 271 -21.22 5.33 -3.58
N GLY A 272 -21.18 5.54 -2.26
CA GLY A 272 -21.85 6.64 -1.57
C GLY A 272 -23.24 6.31 -1.04
N LYS A 273 -23.63 5.03 -0.99
CA LYS A 273 -24.95 4.60 -0.49
C LYS A 273 -24.97 4.58 1.03
N THR A 274 -23.92 4.06 1.65
CA THR A 274 -23.73 4.05 3.11
C THR A 274 -22.50 4.84 3.51
N TRP A 275 -22.56 5.46 4.69
CA TRP A 275 -21.51 6.32 5.23
C TRP A 275 -21.29 5.99 6.68
N LYS A 276 -20.03 5.78 7.05
CA LYS A 276 -19.63 5.52 8.43
C LYS A 276 -18.27 6.11 8.70
N HIS A 277 -18.01 6.50 9.95
CA HIS A 277 -16.63 6.72 10.38
C HIS A 277 -15.94 5.35 10.48
N PRO A 278 -14.76 5.16 9.87
CA PRO A 278 -14.03 3.90 9.99
C PRO A 278 -13.55 3.70 11.43
N ALA A 279 -13.49 2.44 11.88
CA ALA A 279 -13.09 2.15 13.25
C ALA A 279 -11.56 2.19 13.40
N SER A 280 -11.08 2.79 14.48
CA SER A 280 -9.67 2.79 14.88
C SER A 280 -9.57 2.55 16.38
N THR A 281 -8.56 1.80 16.83
CA THR A 281 -8.24 1.63 18.26
C THR A 281 -7.15 2.59 18.73
N ALA A 282 -6.66 3.47 17.85
CA ALA A 282 -5.59 4.40 18.17
C ALA A 282 -5.93 5.31 19.36
N ASP A 283 -4.90 5.64 20.12
CA ASP A 283 -4.96 6.65 21.18
C ASP A 283 -5.06 8.06 20.60
N PHE A 284 -5.48 9.01 21.43
CA PHE A 284 -5.48 10.42 21.05
C PHE A 284 -4.07 10.89 20.65
N ASN A 285 -4.01 11.72 19.60
CA ASN A 285 -2.79 12.23 18.99
C ASN A 285 -1.75 11.13 18.65
N ALA A 286 -2.20 9.97 18.19
CA ALA A 286 -1.31 8.95 17.66
C ALA A 286 -0.43 9.55 16.54
N ALA A 287 0.89 9.60 16.78
CA ALA A 287 1.92 10.03 15.84
C ALA A 287 1.57 11.26 14.98
N GLU A 288 1.24 12.39 15.63
CA GLU A 288 0.94 13.70 15.01
C GLU A 288 -0.41 13.72 14.26
N HIS A 289 -1.50 13.52 15.01
CA HIS A 289 -2.89 13.52 14.49
C HIS A 289 -3.09 12.62 13.27
N LYS A 290 -2.40 11.47 13.24
CA LYS A 290 -2.38 10.54 12.12
C LYS A 290 -2.93 9.19 12.53
N TYR A 291 -4.01 8.78 11.87
CA TYR A 291 -4.77 7.58 12.21
C TYR A 291 -4.80 6.63 11.04
N THR A 292 -4.72 5.33 11.33
CA THR A 292 -4.75 4.27 10.33
C THR A 292 -5.99 3.41 10.52
N TYR A 293 -6.62 3.09 9.39
CA TYR A 293 -7.87 2.35 9.31
C TYR A 293 -7.69 1.20 8.33
N ASP A 294 -8.01 -0.02 8.75
CA ASP A 294 -8.07 -1.17 7.87
C ASP A 294 -9.49 -1.30 7.30
N LEU A 295 -9.60 -1.28 5.97
CA LEU A 295 -10.86 -1.36 5.23
C LEU A 295 -10.86 -2.60 4.33
N THR A 296 -12.05 -3.12 4.04
CA THR A 296 -12.25 -4.18 3.04
C THR A 296 -13.01 -3.59 1.86
N GLY A 297 -12.49 -3.75 0.64
CA GLY A 297 -13.13 -3.22 -0.56
C GLY A 297 -14.48 -3.87 -0.88
N GLU A 298 -15.27 -3.18 -1.72
CA GLU A 298 -16.63 -3.57 -2.14
C GLU A 298 -16.89 -3.25 -3.64
N ASP A 299 -15.85 -3.34 -4.48
CA ASP A 299 -15.87 -3.07 -5.93
C ASP A 299 -16.33 -1.65 -6.32
N ALA A 300 -16.05 -0.67 -5.46
CA ALA A 300 -16.23 0.74 -5.75
C ALA A 300 -15.00 1.56 -5.29
N PRO A 301 -14.80 2.77 -5.83
CA PRO A 301 -13.83 3.68 -5.24
C PRO A 301 -14.22 4.04 -3.80
N LEU A 302 -13.21 4.20 -2.93
CA LEU A 302 -13.40 4.81 -1.62
C LEU A 302 -13.95 6.21 -1.85
N GLN A 303 -15.02 6.58 -1.18
CA GLN A 303 -15.41 7.98 -1.09
C GLN A 303 -15.24 8.45 0.34
N VAL A 304 -14.69 9.66 0.51
CA VAL A 304 -14.54 10.28 1.82
C VAL A 304 -15.28 11.61 1.84
N ARG A 305 -16.03 11.87 2.91
CA ARG A 305 -16.74 13.14 3.09
C ARG A 305 -16.55 13.68 4.49
N PHE A 306 -16.81 14.98 4.63
CA PHE A 306 -16.95 15.62 5.92
C PHE A 306 -18.44 15.66 6.32
N ALA A 307 -18.75 15.23 7.54
CA ALA A 307 -20.09 15.12 8.09
C ALA A 307 -20.32 16.26 9.08
N ASP A 308 -20.78 17.39 8.55
CA ASP A 308 -21.09 18.58 9.31
C ASP A 308 -22.10 19.46 8.57
N ALA A 309 -22.85 20.28 9.32
CA ALA A 309 -23.84 21.19 8.77
C ALA A 309 -24.01 22.43 9.68
N PRO A 310 -23.68 23.64 9.19
CA PRO A 310 -23.12 23.94 7.87
C PRO A 310 -21.65 23.50 7.73
N VAL A 311 -21.13 23.44 6.51
CA VAL A 311 -19.67 23.21 6.26
C VAL A 311 -18.92 24.51 5.98
N ASN A 312 -19.61 25.60 5.66
CA ASN A 312 -18.99 26.84 5.18
C ASN A 312 -18.30 27.64 6.29
N ASP A 313 -18.41 27.23 7.54
CA ASP A 313 -17.78 27.85 8.70
C ASP A 313 -16.55 27.06 9.18
N ASN A 314 -16.31 25.88 8.62
CA ASN A 314 -15.17 25.01 8.92
C ASN A 314 -13.83 25.57 8.41
N SER A 315 -12.72 25.07 8.93
CA SER A 315 -11.39 25.34 8.37
C SER A 315 -10.42 24.19 8.64
N GLY A 316 -9.50 23.96 7.72
CA GLY A 316 -8.56 22.84 7.72
C GLY A 316 -8.79 21.87 6.56
N LEU A 317 -7.77 21.07 6.27
CA LEU A 317 -7.83 19.95 5.34
C LEU A 317 -7.40 18.67 6.07
N VAL A 318 -7.93 17.54 5.62
CA VAL A 318 -7.45 16.22 6.03
C VAL A 318 -6.78 15.57 4.84
N ARG A 319 -5.51 15.21 4.99
CA ARG A 319 -4.75 14.42 4.03
C ARG A 319 -5.10 12.96 4.25
N ILE A 320 -5.44 12.25 3.18
CA ILE A 320 -5.83 10.84 3.23
C ILE A 320 -4.93 10.08 2.29
N LEU A 321 -4.34 8.98 2.77
CA LEU A 321 -3.54 8.05 1.99
C LEU A 321 -4.28 6.72 1.89
N VAL A 322 -4.47 6.18 0.69
CA VAL A 322 -5.10 4.88 0.46
C VAL A 322 -4.07 3.93 -0.14
N LEU A 323 -3.76 2.85 0.57
CA LEU A 323 -2.82 1.83 0.14
C LEU A 323 -3.53 0.47 0.06
N PRO A 324 -3.31 -0.35 -0.98
CA PRO A 324 -3.67 -1.76 -0.93
C PRO A 324 -2.99 -2.45 0.26
N GLY A 325 -3.72 -3.26 1.01
CA GLY A 325 -3.16 -4.00 2.15
C GLY A 325 -2.25 -5.15 1.71
N ALA A 326 -1.25 -5.47 2.54
CA ALA A 326 -0.37 -6.63 2.39
C ALA A 326 -1.06 -7.96 2.73
#